data_AF-A0A3C0S3P0-F1
#
_entry.id   AF-A0A3C0S3P0-F1
#
_cell.length_a   1.000
_cell.length_b   1.000
_cell.length_c   1.000
_cell.angle_alpha   90.00
_cell.angle_beta   90.00
_cell.angle_gamma   90.00
#
_symmetry.space_group_name_H-M   'P 1'
#
loop_
_entity.id
_entity.type
_entity.pdbx_description
1 polymer ?
#
loop_
_entity_poly.entity_id
_entity_poly.type
_entity_poly.pdbx_seq_one_letter_code
_entity_poly.pdbx_strand_id
1 'polypeptide(L)'
;AHIACALQKPTLVLYAQTNPQHIPWSQDTDFILYPVDPALRSKNTINSFVDKQNGSSRMTPLSVENIMDKLNSLLKHSSQKQTAPEGPV
;
A
#
# COMPACT_ATOMS: atom_id res chain seq x y z
N ALA A 1 7.32 5.75 -3.79
CA ALA A 1 6.18 5.95 -2.87
C ALA A 1 6.37 7.18 -1.99
N HIS A 2 7.36 7.22 -1.09
CA HIS A 2 7.50 8.29 -0.09
C HIS A 2 7.54 9.73 -0.65
N ILE A 3 8.24 9.98 -1.77
CA ILE A 3 8.25 11.31 -2.40
C ILE A 3 6.85 11.73 -2.86
N ALA A 4 6.09 10.82 -3.49
CA ALA A 4 4.73 11.11 -3.91
C ALA A 4 3.81 11.40 -2.71
N CYS A 5 3.98 10.66 -1.61
CA CYS A 5 3.27 10.94 -0.35
C CYS A 5 3.63 12.32 0.22
N ALA A 6 4.91 12.72 0.20
CA ALA A 6 5.35 14.03 0.67
C ALA A 6 4.78 15.18 -0.17
N LEU A 7 4.57 14.94 -1.47
CA LEU A 7 3.91 15.87 -2.40
C LEU A 7 2.38 15.78 -2.35
N GLN A 8 1.81 15.09 -1.35
CA GLN A 8 0.37 14.88 -1.19
C GLN A 8 -0.30 14.34 -2.46
N LYS A 9 0.41 13.47 -3.19
CA LYS A 9 -0.15 12.80 -4.36
C LYS A 9 -0.82 11.50 -3.92
N PRO A 10 -2.07 11.25 -4.35
CA PRO A 10 -2.71 9.97 -4.17
C PRO A 10 -1.82 8.86 -4.72
N THR A 11 -1.39 7.94 -3.85
CA THR A 11 -0.43 6.89 -4.21
C THR A 11 -1.01 5.53 -3.88
N LEU A 12 -1.01 4.61 -4.85
CA LEU A 12 -1.28 3.19 -4.62
C LEU A 12 0.03 2.41 -4.76
N VAL A 13 0.42 1.66 -3.73
CA VAL A 13 1.68 0.91 -3.71
C VAL A 13 1.44 -0.59 -3.82
N LEU A 14 2.08 -1.23 -4.80
CA LEU A 14 2.14 -2.70 -4.87
C LEU A 14 3.34 -3.14 -4.04
N TYR A 15 3.08 -3.80 -2.93
CA TYR A 15 4.09 -4.11 -1.94
C TYR A 15 4.30 -5.61 -1.83
N ALA A 16 5.53 -6.04 -2.11
CA ALA A 16 5.91 -7.44 -1.97
C ALA A 16 5.90 -7.82 -0.49
N GLN A 17 5.29 -8.95 -0.13
CA GLN A 17 5.31 -9.46 1.24
C GLN A 17 6.72 -9.98 1.59
N THR A 18 7.63 -9.05 1.86
CA THR A 18 9.03 -9.34 2.17
C THR A 18 9.52 -8.52 3.35
N ASN A 19 8.96 -7.35 3.65
CA ASN A 19 9.25 -6.58 4.88
C ASN A 19 8.20 -5.47 5.11
N PRO A 20 7.30 -5.55 6.10
CA PRO A 20 6.24 -4.54 6.31
C PRO A 20 6.74 -3.17 6.82
N GLN A 21 8.03 -3.00 7.12
CA GLN A 21 8.58 -1.76 7.68
C GLN A 21 8.64 -0.58 6.69
N HIS A 22 8.30 -0.77 5.41
CA HIS A 22 8.27 0.30 4.40
C HIS A 22 6.86 0.63 3.89
N ILE A 23 5.80 0.22 4.61
CA ILE A 23 4.44 0.64 4.28
C ILE A 23 4.34 2.16 4.49
N PRO A 24 3.93 2.95 3.48
CA PRO A 24 3.82 4.39 3.63
C PRO A 24 2.80 4.78 4.71
N TRP A 25 3.10 5.81 5.50
CA TRP A 25 2.25 6.28 6.59
C TRP A 25 1.32 7.46 6.22
N SER A 26 1.16 7.75 4.93
CA SER A 26 0.29 8.85 4.48
C SER A 26 -1.17 8.44 4.44
N GLN A 27 -2.06 9.36 4.83
CA GLN A 27 -3.52 9.17 4.76
C GLN A 27 -4.04 9.09 3.31
N ASP A 28 -3.31 9.65 2.36
CA ASP A 28 -3.68 9.66 0.94
C ASP A 28 -2.94 8.54 0.18
N THR A 29 -2.69 7.42 0.86
CA THR A 29 -1.98 6.27 0.31
C THR A 29 -2.68 4.97 0.71
N ASP A 30 -2.77 4.05 -0.25
CA ASP A 30 -3.23 2.68 -0.04
C ASP A 30 -2.19 1.72 -0.63
N PHE A 31 -2.27 0.44 -0.28
CA PHE A 31 -1.36 -0.57 -0.77
C PHE A 31 -2.06 -1.91 -1.04
N ILE A 32 -1.42 -2.71 -1.88
CA ILE A 32 -1.78 -4.10 -2.16
C ILE A 32 -0.57 -4.95 -1.82
N LEU A 33 -0.72 -5.84 -0.84
CA LEU A 33 0.29 -6.84 -0.52
C LEU A 33 0.16 -8.01 -1.48
N TYR A 34 1.27 -8.40 -2.11
CA TYR A 34 1.32 -9.57 -2.99
C TYR A 34 2.38 -10.57 -2.51
N PRO A 35 2.18 -11.88 -2.75
CA PRO A 35 3.09 -12.89 -2.25
C PRO A 35 4.37 -12.88 -3.08
N VAL A 36 5.48 -13.22 -2.42
CA VAL A 36 6.74 -13.52 -3.10
C VAL A 36 6.96 -15.03 -3.10
N ASP A 37 7.38 -15.52 -4.26
CA ASP A 37 7.81 -16.91 -4.45
C ASP A 37 8.84 -17.26 -3.36
N PRO A 38 8.65 -18.37 -2.60
CA PRO A 38 9.60 -18.83 -1.61
C PRO A 38 11.06 -18.86 -2.07
N ALA A 39 11.32 -19.18 -3.34
CA ALA A 39 12.68 -19.22 -3.90
C ALA A 39 13.34 -17.84 -4.01
N LEU A 40 12.55 -16.77 -4.09
CA LEU A 40 13.00 -15.39 -4.24
C LEU A 40 12.95 -14.58 -2.93
N ARG A 41 12.53 -15.20 -1.82
CA ARG A 41 12.42 -14.50 -0.53
C ARG A 41 13.79 -14.13 0.02
N SER A 42 13.81 -13.01 0.73
CA SER A 42 15.01 -12.55 1.45
C SER A 42 15.39 -13.53 2.55
N LYS A 43 16.71 -13.76 2.72
CA LYS A 43 17.27 -14.53 3.84
C LYS A 43 17.36 -13.73 5.14
N ASN A 44 16.88 -12.48 5.15
CA ASN A 44 16.86 -11.66 6.35
C ASN A 44 15.96 -12.31 7.41
N THR A 45 16.48 -12.43 8.63
CA THR A 45 15.81 -13.11 9.76
C THR A 45 14.51 -12.42 10.18
N ILE A 46 14.46 -11.08 10.11
CA ILE A 46 13.26 -10.30 10.45
C ILE A 46 12.17 -10.60 9.43
N ASN A 47 12.51 -10.56 8.15
CA ASN A 47 11.58 -10.88 7.06
C ASN A 47 11.05 -12.31 7.17
N SER A 48 11.94 -13.26 7.46
CA SER A 48 11.57 -14.67 7.68
C SER A 48 10.66 -14.88 8.89
N PHE A 49 10.86 -14.11 9.96
CA PHE A 49 10.00 -14.16 11.15
C PHE A 49 8.61 -13.61 10.84
N VAL A 50 8.55 -12.44 10.19
CA VAL A 50 7.30 -11.78 9.81
C VAL A 50 6.51 -12.62 8.82
N ASP A 51 7.16 -13.25 7.85
CA ASP A 51 6.51 -14.15 6.88
C ASP A 51 5.85 -15.35 7.56
N LYS A 52 6.49 -15.92 8.59
CA LYS A 52 5.91 -17.01 9.39
C LYS A 52 4.70 -16.54 10.21
N GLN A 53 4.73 -15.32 10.72
CA GLN A 53 3.65 -14.76 11.54
C GLN A 53 2.43 -14.33 10.70
N ASN A 54 2.65 -13.83 9.49
CA ASN A 54 1.60 -13.37 8.57
C ASN A 54 0.98 -14.50 7.74
N GLY A 55 1.08 -15.75 8.19
CA GLY A 55 0.62 -16.95 7.51
C GLY A 55 -0.75 -16.76 6.85
N SER A 56 -0.75 -16.81 5.51
CA SER A 56 -1.92 -16.73 4.63
C SER A 56 -2.97 -15.68 5.02
N SER A 57 -2.56 -14.55 5.59
CA SER A 57 -3.49 -13.47 5.90
C SER A 57 -4.15 -12.99 4.61
N ARG A 58 -5.48 -12.81 4.61
CA ARG A 58 -6.35 -12.59 3.43
C ARG A 58 -5.73 -11.58 2.45
N MET A 59 -5.03 -12.09 1.45
CA MET A 59 -4.43 -11.26 0.42
C MET A 59 -5.46 -10.98 -0.66
N THR A 60 -5.65 -9.71 -0.96
CA THR A 60 -6.32 -9.31 -2.19
C THR A 60 -5.49 -9.84 -3.37
N PRO A 61 -6.09 -10.62 -4.29
CA PRO A 61 -5.38 -11.07 -5.48
C PRO A 61 -4.81 -9.87 -6.24
N LEU A 62 -3.53 -9.97 -6.64
CA LEU A 62 -2.93 -8.95 -7.49
C LEU A 62 -3.45 -9.12 -8.92
N SER A 63 -4.59 -8.48 -9.20
CA SER A 63 -5.20 -8.44 -10.52
C SER A 63 -5.34 -7.00 -10.99
N VAL A 64 -5.41 -6.80 -12.31
CA VAL A 64 -5.56 -5.46 -12.90
C VAL A 64 -6.84 -4.80 -12.40
N GLU A 65 -7.92 -5.57 -12.30
CA GLU A 65 -9.23 -5.12 -11.83
C GLU A 65 -9.12 -4.57 -10.40
N ASN A 66 -8.53 -5.34 -9.48
CA ASN A 66 -8.35 -4.93 -8.09
C ASN A 66 -7.44 -3.68 -7.95
N ILE A 67 -6.41 -3.57 -8.80
CA ILE A 67 -5.52 -2.40 -8.82
C ILE A 67 -6.31 -1.16 -9.26
N MET A 68 -7.07 -1.28 -10.35
CA MET A 68 -7.85 -0.16 -10.91
C MET A 68 -8.95 0.27 -9.96
N ASP A 69 -9.64 -0.67 -9.31
CA ASP A 69 -10.70 -0.38 -8.34
C ASP A 69 -10.18 0.38 -7.11
N LYS A 70 -9.05 -0.07 -6.54
CA LYS A 70 -8.39 0.63 -5.42
C LYS A 70 -7.91 2.00 -5.83
N LEU A 71 -7.27 2.13 -7.00
CA LEU A 71 -6.77 3.41 -7.48
C LEU A 71 -7.91 4.41 -7.73
N ASN A 72 -8.99 3.98 -8.38
CA ASN A 72 -10.15 4.82 -8.64
C ASN A 72 -10.81 5.29 -7.35
N SER A 73 -10.90 4.42 -6.34
CA SER A 73 -11.43 4.77 -5.01
C SER A 73 -10.55 5.83 -4.34
N LEU A 74 -9.23 5.63 -4.37
CA LEU A 74 -8.26 6.57 -3.81
C LEU A 74 -8.33 7.95 -4.49
N LEU A 75 -8.45 7.99 -5.82
CA LEU A 75 -8.60 9.23 -6.57
C LEU A 75 -9.91 9.97 -6.23
N LYS A 76 -11.04 9.26 -6.12
CA LYS A 76 -12.34 9.86 -5.73
C LYS A 76 -12.27 10.54 -4.35
N HIS A 77 -11.61 9.89 -3.39
CA HIS A 77 -11.45 10.44 -2.03
C HIS A 77 -10.57 11.70 -2.04
N SER A 78 -9.52 11.73 -2.87
CA SER A 78 -8.64 12.90 -2.99
C SER A 78 -9.35 14.12 -3.60
N SER A 79 -10.21 13.92 -4.60
CA SER A 79 -10.98 15.00 -5.22
C SER A 79 -11.98 15.63 -4.26
N GLN A 80 -12.60 14.83 -3.37
CA GLN A 80 -13.54 15.32 -2.37
C GLN A 80 -12.85 16.17 -1.29
N LYS A 81 -11.63 15.77 -0.88
CA LYS A 81 -10.81 16.48 0.12
C LYS A 81 -10.40 17.87 -0.35
N GLN A 82 -10.19 18.06 -1.66
CA GLN A 82 -9.87 19.36 -2.26
C GLN A 82 -11.06 20.33 -2.38
N THR A 83 -12.30 19.83 -2.32
CA THR A 83 -13.52 20.65 -2.43
C THR A 83 -14.07 21.13 -1.08
N ALA A 84 -13.54 20.63 0.03
CA ALA A 84 -13.91 21.13 1.36
C ALA A 84 -13.17 22.45 1.63
N PRO A 85 -13.86 23.55 2.01
CA PRO A 85 -13.19 24.80 2.34
C PRO A 85 -12.29 24.59 3.56
N GLU A 86 -11.06 25.10 3.48
CA GLU A 86 -10.15 25.14 4.63
C GLU A 86 -10.85 25.87 5.78
N GLY A 87 -11.11 25.15 6.87
CA GLY A 87 -11.69 25.73 8.08
C GLY A 87 -10.79 26.81 8.66
N PRO A 88 -11.35 27.82 9.35
CA PRO A 88 -10.57 28.95 9.84
C PRO A 88 -9.56 28.47 10.89
N VAL A 89 -8.30 28.89 10.69
CA VAL A 89 -7.19 28.84 11.65
C VAL A 89 -7.48 29.66 12.90
#